data_AF-A0A386PPX5-F1
#
_entry.id   AF-A0A386PPX5-F1
#
_cell.length_a   1.000
_cell.length_b   1.000
_cell.length_c   1.000
_cell.angle_alpha   90.00
_cell.angle_beta   90.00
_cell.angle_gamma   90.00
#
_symmetry.space_group_name_H-M   'P 1'
#
loop_
_entity.id
_entity.type
_entity.pdbx_description
1 polymer ?
#
loop_
_entity_poly.entity_id
_entity_poly.type
_entity_poly.pdbx_seq_one_letter_code
_entity_poly.pdbx_strand_id
1 'polypeptide(L)' 'MEFLKKRMKFILIIVFSIAVIAFVQYEMHFDHNISLKKVGFLMTILQAAAGGYGLYGLVQFFRVK' A
#
# COMPACT_ATOMS: atom_id res chain seq x y z
N MET A 1 11.79 -21.00 -13.62
CA MET A 1 12.43 -19.90 -12.85
C MET A 1 11.84 -18.51 -13.14
N GLU A 2 11.41 -18.19 -14.36
CA GLU A 2 10.84 -16.85 -14.69
C GLU A 2 9.46 -16.59 -14.06
N PHE A 3 8.63 -17.63 -13.98
CA PHE A 3 7.30 -17.56 -13.36
C PHE A 3 7.35 -17.16 -11.88
N LEU A 4 8.22 -17.81 -11.10
CA LEU A 4 8.43 -17.51 -9.68
C LEU A 4 8.93 -16.07 -9.49
N LYS A 5 9.85 -15.60 -10.35
CA LYS A 5 10.33 -14.21 -10.33
C LYS A 5 9.21 -13.20 -10.60
N LYS A 6 8.29 -13.47 -11.52
CA LYS A 6 7.11 -12.61 -11.75
C LYS A 6 6.22 -12.55 -10.53
N ARG A 7 5.89 -13.70 -9.92
CA ARG A 7 5.04 -13.78 -8.72
C ARG A 7 5.65 -13.07 -7.50
N MET A 8 6.96 -13.22 -7.28
CA MET A 8 7.67 -12.53 -6.19
C MET A 8 7.58 -11.01 -6.29
N LYS A 9 7.62 -10.42 -7.50
CA LYS A 9 7.46 -8.97 -7.68
C LYS A 9 6.10 -8.48 -7.19
N PHE A 10 5.04 -9.23 -7.48
CA PHE A 10 3.69 -8.89 -7.02
C PHE A 10 3.52 -9.04 -5.51
N ILE A 11 4.10 -10.09 -4.92
CA ILE A 11 4.16 -10.23 -3.45
C ILE A 11 4.86 -9.02 -2.82
N LEU A 12 5.97 -8.57 -3.40
CA LEU A 12 6.71 -7.40 -2.92
C LEU A 12 5.85 -6.13 -2.97
N ILE A 13 5.08 -5.93 -4.04
CA ILE A 13 4.14 -4.81 -4.17
C ILE A 13 3.04 -4.89 -3.10
N ILE A 14 2.48 -6.08 -2.85
CA ILE A 14 1.43 -6.29 -1.83
C ILE A 14 1.96 -5.96 -0.43
N VAL A 15 3.13 -6.50 -0.06
CA VAL A 15 3.75 -6.26 1.25
C VAL A 15 4.08 -4.79 1.43
N PHE A 16 4.64 -4.14 0.39
CA PHE A 16 4.96 -2.72 0.42
C PHE A 16 3.70 -1.85 0.58
N SER A 17 2.63 -2.16 -0.15
CA SER A 17 1.34 -1.47 0.00
C SER A 17 0.77 -1.60 1.42
N ILE A 18 0.80 -2.79 2.01
CA ILE A 18 0.32 -3.01 3.38
C ILE A 18 1.15 -2.22 4.39
N ALA A 19 2.48 -2.21 4.24
CA ALA A 19 3.37 -1.45 5.12
C ALA A 19 3.08 0.05 5.08
N VAL A 20 2.86 0.63 3.89
CA VAL A 20 2.51 2.04 3.73
C VAL A 20 1.15 2.34 4.36
N ILE A 21 0.14 1.50 4.14
CA ILE A 21 -1.19 1.69 4.73
C ILE A 21 -1.13 1.64 6.26
N ALA A 22 -0.39 0.68 6.82
CA ALA A 22 -0.21 0.54 8.26
C ALA A 22 0.53 1.74 8.87
N PHE A 23 1.57 2.23 8.18
CA PHE A 23 2.30 3.43 8.60
C PHE A 23 1.40 4.68 8.59
N VAL A 24 0.63 4.86 7.52
CA VAL A 24 -0.33 5.97 7.40
C VAL A 24 -1.39 5.90 8.49
N GLN A 25 -1.95 4.72 8.78
CA GLN A 25 -2.90 4.55 9.87
C GLN A 25 -2.29 4.83 11.24
N TYR A 26 -1.05 4.39 11.47
CA TYR A 26 -0.34 4.64 12.73
C TYR A 26 -0.15 6.15 12.96
N GLU A 27 0.37 6.87 11.97
CA GLU A 27 0.56 8.32 12.02
C GLU A 27 -0.76 9.07 12.26
N MET A 28 -1.83 8.69 11.55
CA MET A 28 -3.14 9.32 11.73
C MET A 28 -3.81 9.05 13.09
N HIS A 29 -3.47 7.93 13.74
CA HIS A 29 -4.11 7.53 15.00
C HIS A 29 -3.34 7.99 16.25
N PHE A 30 -2.01 8.07 16.17
CA PHE A 30 -1.16 8.39 17.32
C PHE A 30 -0.69 9.85 17.36
N ASP A 31 -0.65 10.57 16.22
CA ASP A 31 -0.15 11.95 16.20
C ASP A 31 -1.28 12.99 16.23
N HIS A 32 -1.58 13.49 17.43
CA HIS A 32 -2.58 14.55 17.67
C HIS A 32 -2.10 15.95 17.27
N ASN A 33 -0.81 16.12 16.92
CA ASN A 33 -0.22 17.44 16.67
C ASN A 33 -0.05 17.76 15.17
N ILE A 34 -0.46 16.85 14.30
CA ILE A 34 -0.45 17.08 12.86
C ILE A 34 -1.57 18.06 12.50
N SER A 35 -1.24 19.13 11.76
CA SER A 35 -2.22 20.00 11.11
C SER A 35 -3.08 19.18 10.12
N LEU A 36 -4.17 18.59 10.67
CA LEU A 36 -5.03 17.56 10.06
C LEU A 36 -5.48 17.89 8.64
N LYS A 37 -5.66 19.17 8.30
CA LYS A 37 -6.19 19.58 6.99
C LYS A 37 -5.28 19.29 5.80
N LYS A 38 -3.95 19.44 5.92
CA LYS A 38 -3.02 19.23 4.78
C LYS A 38 -2.39 17.85 4.81
N VAL A 39 -1.83 17.47 5.95
CA VAL A 39 -1.14 16.18 6.10
C VAL A 39 -2.14 15.03 6.12
N GLY A 40 -3.30 15.18 6.79
CA GLY A 40 -4.35 14.16 6.76
C GLY A 40 -4.90 13.90 5.34
N PHE A 41 -5.07 14.95 4.53
CA PHE A 41 -5.50 14.81 3.14
C PHE A 41 -4.46 14.07 2.27
N LEU A 42 -3.18 14.44 2.40
CA LEU A 42 -2.08 13.74 1.71
C LEU A 42 -1.96 12.28 2.15
N MET A 43 -2.07 12.01 3.45
CA MET A 43 -2.07 10.67 4.02
C MET A 43 -3.24 9.84 3.51
N THR A 44 -4.44 10.42 3.39
CA THR A 44 -5.63 9.73 2.86
C THR A 44 -5.46 9.37 1.38
N ILE A 45 -4.91 10.29 0.57
CA ILE A 45 -4.60 10.02 -0.83
C ILE A 45 -3.54 8.93 -0.94
N LEU A 46 -2.49 8.98 -0.11
CA LEU A 46 -1.43 7.98 -0.09
C LEU A 46 -1.98 6.60 0.28
N GLN A 47 -2.87 6.53 1.27
CA GLN A 47 -3.56 5.29 1.66
C GLN A 47 -4.42 4.73 0.51
N ALA A 48 -5.20 5.58 -0.16
CA ALA A 48 -6.03 5.17 -1.30
C ALA A 48 -5.19 4.68 -2.49
N ALA A 49 -4.10 5.39 -2.80
CA ALA A 49 -3.17 4.99 -3.85
C ALA A 49 -2.47 3.66 -3.51
N ALA A 50 -1.94 3.51 -2.30
CA ALA A 50 -1.32 2.28 -1.83
C ALA A 50 -2.30 1.10 -1.82
N GLY A 51 -3.58 1.34 -1.46
CA GLY A 51 -4.65 0.36 -1.55
C GLY A 51 -4.92 -0.09 -2.99
N GLY A 52 -4.98 0.86 -3.94
CA GLY A 52 -5.12 0.56 -5.36
C GLY A 52 -3.96 -0.28 -5.93
N TYR A 53 -2.72 0.07 -5.60
CA TYR A 53 -1.54 -0.71 -5.98
C TYR A 53 -1.50 -2.10 -5.33
N GLY A 54 -1.96 -2.21 -4.08
CA GLY A 54 -2.06 -3.48 -3.36
C GLY A 54 -3.07 -4.43 -4.00
N LEU A 55 -4.26 -3.91 -4.36
CA LEU A 55 -5.29 -4.66 -5.09
C LEU A 55 -4.81 -5.07 -6.50
N TYR A 56 -4.13 -4.18 -7.22
CA TYR A 56 -3.51 -4.51 -8.50
C TYR A 56 -2.50 -5.66 -8.36
N GLY A 57 -1.63 -5.60 -7.35
CA GLY A 57 -0.67 -6.64 -7.03
C GLY A 57 -1.36 -7.99 -6.75
N LEU A 58 -2.43 -7.98 -5.96
CA LEU A 58 -3.25 -9.17 -5.66
C LEU A 58 -3.87 -9.78 -6.93
N VAL A 59 -4.55 -8.98 -7.74
CA VAL A 59 -5.20 -9.47 -8.97
C VAL A 59 -4.17 -10.07 -9.92
N GLN A 60 -3.05 -9.38 -10.14
CA GLN A 60 -1.99 -9.87 -11.03
C GLN A 60 -1.32 -11.13 -10.48
N PHE A 61 -1.16 -11.24 -9.16
CA PHE A 61 -0.61 -12.44 -8.53
C PHE A 61 -1.41 -13.70 -8.87
N PHE A 62 -2.74 -13.63 -8.80
CA PHE A 62 -3.64 -14.74 -9.16
C PHE A 62 -3.80 -14.92 -10.68
N ARG A 63 -3.63 -13.86 -11.48
CA ARG A 63 -3.75 -13.91 -12.94
C ARG A 63 -2.54 -14.55 -13.63
N VAL A 64 -1.36 -14.45 -13.03
CA VAL A 64 -0.13 -15.02 -13.58
C VAL A 64 -0.19 -16.56 -13.47
N LYS A 65 -0.41 -17.21 -14.62
CA LYS A 65 -0.34 -18.67 -14.86
C LYS A 65 1.03 -19.12 -15.33
#